data_AF-A0A367ZXY6-F1
#
_entry.id   AF-A0A367ZXY6-F1
#
_cell.length_a   1.000
_cell.length_b   1.000
_cell.length_c   1.000
_cell.angle_alpha   90.00
_cell.angle_beta   90.00
_cell.angle_gamma   90.00
#
_symmetry.space_group_name_H-M   'P 1'
#
loop_
_entity.id
_entity.type
_entity.pdbx_description
1 polymer ?
#
loop_
_entity_poly.entity_id
_entity_poly.type
_entity_poly.pdbx_seq_one_letter_code
_entity_poly.pdbx_strand_id
1 'polypeptide(L)'
;MPGIELASPGFNITFFDLFIQANLLVQLVMLGLLATSIWCWAVIISKVFSYENTRRSIRNFEKMFWSSSSLEELYRKLHNREISDMSAIFMAAMREWKKSFGKGTRSPIALQMRIDKAMNVALIRETSRMEARLGFLATTGSASPFIGLFGTIIGIMTSFQSIAASKNTSLSTVAPGIAEALLATAIGLLTAIPAVVAYNKLSSDANKIGTQLENFADEFSAILSRQIDERTVTSSA
;
A
#
# COMPACT_ATOMS: atom_id res chain seq x y z
N MET A 1 11.58 -11.04 66.49
CA MET A 1 11.15 -10.24 65.32
C MET A 1 10.52 -11.21 64.33
N PRO A 2 9.25 -11.02 63.93
CA PRO A 2 8.63 -11.90 62.96
C PRO A 2 9.34 -11.71 61.60
N GLY A 3 9.76 -12.82 61.01
CA GLY A 3 10.40 -12.83 59.69
C GLY A 3 9.44 -12.27 58.65
N ILE A 4 9.93 -11.32 57.86
CA ILE A 4 9.26 -10.89 56.64
C ILE A 4 9.34 -12.08 55.68
N GLU A 5 8.27 -12.87 55.62
CA GLU A 5 8.05 -13.77 54.49
C GLU A 5 7.92 -12.88 53.25
N LEU A 6 9.00 -12.80 52.47
CA LEU A 6 8.97 -12.26 51.12
C LEU A 6 7.99 -13.11 50.34
N ALA A 7 6.81 -12.57 50.06
CA ALA A 7 5.81 -13.20 49.21
C ALA A 7 6.50 -13.70 47.93
N SER A 8 6.48 -15.02 47.73
CA SER A 8 6.95 -15.68 46.52
C SER A 8 6.26 -15.03 45.31
N PRO A 9 6.97 -14.69 44.22
CA PRO A 9 6.34 -14.18 43.01
C PRO A 9 5.65 -15.34 42.28
N GLY A 10 4.51 -15.77 42.80
CA GLY A 10 3.70 -16.86 42.27
C GLY A 10 2.69 -16.36 41.25
N PHE A 11 3.16 -15.72 40.17
CA PHE A 11 2.34 -15.53 38.97
C PHE A 11 3.24 -15.31 37.75
N ASN A 12 3.97 -16.35 37.34
CA ASN A 12 4.54 -16.40 35.99
C ASN A 12 3.41 -16.74 35.00
N ILE A 13 2.44 -15.84 34.82
CA ILE A 13 1.57 -15.91 33.63
C ILE A 13 2.46 -15.54 32.45
N THR A 14 2.71 -16.49 31.57
CA THR A 14 3.29 -16.21 30.26
C THR A 14 2.16 -15.76 29.32
N PHE A 15 2.46 -14.95 28.29
CA PHE A 15 1.49 -14.64 27.22
C PHE A 15 0.83 -15.88 26.62
N PHE A 16 1.56 -16.99 26.60
CA PHE A 16 1.07 -18.29 26.16
C PHE A 16 0.02 -18.89 27.10
N ASP A 17 0.16 -18.68 28.41
CA ASP A 17 -0.81 -19.17 29.40
C ASP A 17 -2.14 -18.42 29.29
N LEU A 18 -2.09 -17.09 29.09
CA LEU A 18 -3.29 -16.28 28.78
C LEU A 18 -3.94 -16.75 27.47
N PHE A 19 -3.14 -17.05 26.46
CA PHE A 19 -3.69 -17.50 25.19
C PHE A 19 -4.43 -18.83 25.33
N ILE A 20 -3.87 -19.83 26.03
CA ILE A 20 -4.49 -21.15 26.20
C ILE A 20 -5.74 -21.10 27.06
N GLN A 21 -5.75 -20.28 28.11
CA GLN A 21 -6.89 -20.17 29.03
C GLN A 21 -8.05 -19.38 28.44
N ALA A 22 -7.81 -18.62 27.37
CA ALA A 22 -8.83 -17.81 26.72
C ALA A 22 -9.96 -18.60 26.08
N ASN A 23 -11.14 -17.98 26.11
CA ASN A 23 -12.29 -18.44 25.37
C ASN A 23 -11.96 -18.56 23.88
N LEU A 24 -12.43 -19.63 23.23
CA LEU A 24 -12.23 -19.91 21.81
C LEU A 24 -12.48 -18.69 20.92
N LEU A 25 -13.51 -17.89 21.22
CA LEU A 25 -13.81 -16.70 20.43
C LEU A 25 -12.72 -15.61 20.57
N VAL A 26 -12.20 -15.40 21.77
CA VAL A 26 -11.12 -14.43 22.03
C VAL A 26 -9.80 -14.91 21.41
N GLN A 27 -9.53 -16.22 21.46
CA GLN A 27 -8.39 -16.83 20.77
C GLN A 27 -8.45 -16.58 19.25
N LEU A 28 -9.61 -16.78 18.62
CA LEU A 28 -9.80 -16.52 17.20
C LEU A 28 -9.58 -15.04 16.83
N VAL A 29 -10.07 -14.13 17.67
CA VAL A 29 -9.83 -12.68 17.50
C VAL A 29 -8.33 -12.37 17.55
N MET A 30 -7.62 -12.88 18.57
CA MET A 30 -6.18 -12.66 18.72
C MET A 30 -5.38 -13.26 17.56
N LEU A 31 -5.69 -14.49 17.12
CA LEU A 31 -5.04 -15.13 15.97
C LEU A 31 -5.30 -14.37 14.67
N GLY A 32 -6.54 -13.91 14.45
CA GLY A 32 -6.90 -13.12 13.28
C GLY A 32 -6.15 -11.79 13.24
N LEU A 33 -6.05 -11.09 14.38
CA LEU A 33 -5.27 -9.86 14.49
C LEU A 33 -3.78 -10.09 14.26
N LEU A 34 -3.21 -11.17 14.81
CA LEU A 34 -1.81 -11.54 14.59
C LEU A 34 -1.53 -11.85 13.11
N ALA A 35 -2.39 -12.63 12.44
CA ALA A 35 -2.26 -12.92 11.02
C ALA A 35 -2.35 -11.64 10.17
N THR A 36 -3.28 -10.75 10.51
CA THR A 36 -3.45 -9.44 9.86
C THR A 36 -2.22 -8.56 10.07
N SER A 37 -1.62 -8.59 11.27
CA SER A 37 -0.38 -7.86 11.58
C SER A 37 0.81 -8.35 10.75
N ILE A 38 0.99 -9.66 10.64
CA ILE A 38 2.05 -10.25 9.79
C ILE A 38 1.86 -9.83 8.33
N TRP A 39 0.62 -9.92 7.82
CA TRP A 39 0.30 -9.50 6.45
C TRP A 39 0.50 -7.99 6.24
N CYS A 40 0.13 -7.18 7.23
CA CYS A 40 0.36 -5.74 7.24
C CYS A 40 1.84 -5.42 7.03
N TRP A 41 2.73 -6.01 7.83
CA TRP A 41 4.18 -5.84 7.67
C TRP A 41 4.70 -6.32 6.31
N ALA A 42 4.20 -7.46 5.80
CA ALA A 42 4.55 -7.94 4.46
C ALA A 42 4.19 -6.93 3.36
N VAL A 43 3.00 -6.33 3.43
CA VAL A 43 2.57 -5.28 2.48
C VAL A 43 3.43 -4.03 2.62
N ILE A 44 3.72 -3.57 3.84
CA ILE A 44 4.55 -2.39 4.10
C ILE A 44 5.93 -2.57 3.46
N ILE A 45 6.61 -3.67 3.79
CA ILE A 45 7.96 -3.95 3.30
C ILE A 45 7.97 -4.03 1.77
N SER A 46 7.03 -4.79 1.19
CA SER A 46 6.90 -4.94 -0.27
C SER A 46 6.72 -3.59 -0.97
N LYS A 47 5.86 -2.71 -0.42
CA LYS A 47 5.60 -1.39 -1.00
C LYS A 47 6.75 -0.42 -0.87
N VAL A 48 7.45 -0.40 0.28
CA VAL A 48 8.63 0.45 0.48
C VAL A 48 9.71 0.12 -0.56
N PHE A 49 10.01 -1.17 -0.77
CA PHE A 49 10.97 -1.57 -1.80
C PHE A 49 10.48 -1.26 -3.22
N SER A 50 9.19 -1.50 -3.50
CA SER A 50 8.62 -1.19 -4.82
C SER A 50 8.73 0.29 -5.17
N TYR A 51 8.42 1.20 -4.24
CA TYR A 51 8.47 2.63 -4.50
C TYR A 51 9.89 3.16 -4.65
N GLU A 52 10.83 2.63 -3.86
CA GLU A 52 12.23 3.00 -4.02
C GLU A 52 12.77 2.57 -5.39
N ASN A 53 12.39 1.37 -5.86
CA ASN A 53 12.73 0.90 -7.20
C ASN A 53 12.09 1.77 -8.29
N THR A 54 10.81 2.11 -8.18
CA THR A 54 10.13 3.02 -9.12
C THR A 54 10.80 4.39 -9.16
N ARG A 55 11.14 4.97 -8.00
CA ARG A 55 11.85 6.27 -7.93
C ARG A 55 13.21 6.22 -8.60
N ARG A 56 13.95 5.11 -8.46
CA ARG A 56 15.22 4.89 -9.17
C ARG A 56 14.99 4.74 -10.68
N SER A 57 13.96 4.01 -11.09
CA SER A 57 13.57 3.82 -12.49
C SER A 57 13.24 5.15 -13.16
N ILE A 58 12.42 5.99 -12.52
CA ILE A 58 12.06 7.34 -12.99
C ILE A 58 13.31 8.20 -13.19
N ARG A 59 14.17 8.32 -12.17
CA ARG A 59 15.40 9.12 -12.27
C ARG A 59 16.34 8.63 -13.38
N ASN A 60 16.44 7.33 -13.58
CA ASN A 60 17.27 6.76 -14.64
C ASN A 60 16.66 7.01 -16.02
N PHE A 61 15.34 6.89 -16.14
CA PHE A 61 14.62 7.19 -17.37
C PHE A 61 14.74 8.67 -17.74
N GLU A 62 14.51 9.60 -16.82
CA GLU A 62 14.67 11.05 -17.07
C GLU A 62 16.06 11.37 -17.60
N LYS A 63 17.12 10.83 -16.99
CA LYS A 63 18.50 11.01 -17.48
C LYS A 63 18.67 10.51 -18.91
N MET A 64 18.11 9.34 -19.24
CA MET A 64 18.15 8.80 -20.61
C MET A 64 17.33 9.64 -21.58
N PHE A 65 16.17 10.15 -21.15
CA PHE A 65 15.30 10.99 -21.97
C PHE A 65 16.00 12.30 -22.35
N TRP A 66 16.52 13.04 -21.36
CA TRP A 66 17.18 14.33 -21.57
C TRP A 66 18.54 14.23 -22.25
N SER A 67 19.24 13.10 -22.12
CA SER A 67 20.51 12.86 -22.83
C SER A 67 20.34 12.32 -24.25
N SER A 68 19.15 11.83 -24.61
CA SER A 68 18.91 11.25 -25.92
C SER A 68 18.79 12.33 -27.00
N SER A 69 19.53 12.17 -28.09
CA SER A 69 19.46 13.09 -29.24
C SER A 69 18.20 12.88 -30.07
N SER A 70 17.50 11.74 -29.94
CA SER A 70 16.24 11.48 -30.63
C SER A 70 15.29 10.56 -29.86
N LEU A 71 13.99 10.87 -29.93
CA LEU A 71 12.92 10.07 -29.33
C LEU A 71 12.84 8.66 -29.93
N GLU A 72 13.14 8.51 -31.23
CA GLU A 72 13.10 7.21 -31.91
C GLU A 72 14.25 6.28 -31.43
N GLU A 73 15.42 6.83 -31.11
CA GLU A 73 16.52 6.06 -30.52
C GLU A 73 16.16 5.55 -29.12
N LEU A 74 15.57 6.42 -28.29
CA LEU A 74 15.11 6.04 -26.97
C LEU A 74 14.02 4.97 -27.02
N TYR A 75 13.07 5.09 -27.95
CA TYR A 75 12.04 4.07 -28.20
C TYR A 75 12.62 2.70 -28.54
N ARG A 76 13.64 2.64 -29.41
CA ARG A 76 14.31 1.37 -29.76
C ARG A 76 15.06 0.78 -28.57
N LYS A 77 15.74 1.60 -27.75
CA LYS A 77 16.46 1.13 -26.55
C LYS A 77 15.51 0.55 -25.49
N LEU A 78 14.29 1.09 -25.38
CA LEU A 78 13.29 0.66 -24.40
C LEU A 78 12.40 -0.49 -24.88
N HIS A 79 12.32 -0.75 -26.18
CA HIS A 79 11.45 -1.79 -26.74
C HIS A 79 11.71 -3.21 -26.18
N ASN A 80 12.94 -3.50 -25.76
CA ASN A 80 13.35 -4.82 -25.24
C ASN A 80 13.52 -4.88 -23.71
N ARG A 81 13.11 -3.84 -22.97
CA ARG A 81 13.21 -3.81 -21.50
C ARG A 81 11.83 -4.01 -20.87
N GLU A 82 11.79 -4.41 -19.60
CA GLU A 82 10.56 -4.32 -18.84
C GLU A 82 10.13 -2.86 -18.74
N ILE A 83 8.93 -2.58 -19.25
CA ILE A 83 8.39 -1.22 -19.37
C ILE A 83 7.55 -0.97 -18.12
N SER A 84 8.00 -0.04 -17.26
CA SER A 84 7.26 0.41 -16.09
C SER A 84 7.42 1.92 -15.87
N ASP A 85 6.48 2.49 -15.12
CA ASP A 85 6.49 3.85 -14.62
C ASP A 85 6.51 4.86 -15.79
N MET A 86 7.41 5.84 -15.75
CA MET A 86 7.53 6.89 -16.78
C MET A 86 7.82 6.33 -18.18
N SER A 87 8.56 5.23 -18.27
CA SER A 87 8.85 4.57 -19.55
C SER A 87 7.61 3.97 -20.21
N ALA A 88 6.59 3.57 -19.41
CA ALA A 88 5.33 3.06 -19.93
C ALA A 88 4.52 4.14 -20.63
N ILE A 89 4.49 5.34 -20.06
CA ILE A 89 3.81 6.51 -20.64
C ILE A 89 4.49 6.90 -21.95
N PHE A 90 5.82 6.99 -21.95
CA PHE A 90 6.60 7.27 -23.15
C PHE A 90 6.35 6.24 -24.26
N MET A 91 6.40 4.95 -23.93
CA MET A 91 6.16 3.87 -24.90
C MET A 91 4.73 3.87 -25.44
N ALA A 92 3.73 4.25 -24.63
CA ALA A 92 2.34 4.36 -25.08
C ALA A 92 2.18 5.46 -26.14
N ALA A 93 2.76 6.63 -25.90
CA ALA A 93 2.75 7.73 -26.87
C ALA A 93 3.51 7.39 -28.16
N MET A 94 4.74 6.86 -28.04
CA MET A 94 5.57 6.54 -29.20
C MET A 94 4.98 5.43 -30.08
N ARG A 95 4.22 4.48 -29.50
CA ARG A 95 3.48 3.47 -30.28
C ARG A 95 2.43 4.12 -31.18
N GLU A 96 1.66 5.06 -30.65
CA GLU A 96 0.59 5.72 -31.42
C GLU A 96 1.17 6.70 -32.45
N TRP A 97 2.27 7.39 -32.09
CA TRP A 97 3.08 8.18 -33.02
C TRP A 97 3.50 7.35 -34.24
N LYS A 98 4.23 6.25 -34.02
CA LYS A 98 4.77 5.40 -35.08
C LYS A 98 3.68 4.77 -35.95
N LYS A 99 2.56 4.35 -35.33
CA LYS A 99 1.42 3.75 -36.04
C LYS A 99 0.73 4.73 -36.98
N SER A 100 0.68 6.01 -36.63
CA SER A 100 -0.02 7.03 -37.42
C SER A 100 0.80 7.51 -38.61
N PHE A 101 2.11 7.67 -38.45
CA PHE A 101 2.99 8.00 -39.57
C PHE A 101 3.18 6.86 -40.57
N GLY A 102 2.99 5.60 -40.16
CA GLY A 102 3.01 4.45 -41.08
C GLY A 102 1.78 4.33 -41.99
N LYS A 103 0.68 5.05 -41.70
CA LYS A 103 -0.59 4.95 -42.45
C LYS A 103 -1.01 6.23 -43.17
N GLY A 104 -0.17 7.28 -43.15
CA GLY A 104 -0.49 8.61 -43.66
C GLY A 104 -1.45 9.35 -42.72
N THR A 105 -0.89 10.23 -41.87
CA THR A 105 -1.68 11.01 -40.91
C THR A 105 -2.56 12.01 -41.65
N ARG A 106 -3.88 11.76 -41.71
CA ARG A 106 -4.87 12.64 -42.38
C ARG A 106 -5.30 13.85 -41.54
N SER A 107 -5.05 13.85 -40.23
CA SER A 107 -5.40 14.95 -39.32
C SER A 107 -4.40 15.03 -38.15
N PRO A 108 -3.63 16.13 -38.05
CA PRO A 108 -2.66 16.36 -36.97
C PRO A 108 -3.31 16.41 -35.58
N ILE A 109 -4.46 17.09 -35.48
CA ILE A 109 -5.24 17.24 -34.25
C ILE A 109 -5.73 15.87 -33.76
N ALA A 110 -6.21 15.03 -34.68
CA ALA A 110 -6.66 13.68 -34.32
C ALA A 110 -5.52 12.77 -33.84
N LEU A 111 -4.29 12.99 -34.32
CA LEU A 111 -3.10 12.28 -33.84
C LEU A 111 -2.76 12.68 -32.41
N GLN A 112 -2.67 13.99 -32.14
CA GLN A 112 -2.37 14.50 -30.81
C GLN A 112 -3.36 13.97 -29.76
N MET A 113 -4.67 14.06 -30.02
CA MET A 113 -5.69 13.53 -29.10
C MET A 113 -5.52 12.03 -28.80
N ARG A 114 -5.12 11.22 -29.78
CA ARG A 114 -4.90 9.78 -29.58
C ARG A 114 -3.67 9.50 -28.74
N ILE A 115 -2.59 10.25 -28.96
CA ILE A 115 -1.36 10.17 -28.19
C ILE A 115 -1.65 10.55 -26.73
N ASP A 116 -2.29 11.70 -26.50
CA ASP A 116 -2.66 12.16 -25.15
C ASP A 116 -3.55 11.15 -24.44
N LYS A 117 -4.53 10.57 -25.16
CA LYS A 117 -5.38 9.53 -24.61
C LYS A 117 -4.58 8.27 -24.24
N ALA A 118 -3.64 7.85 -25.08
CA ALA A 118 -2.80 6.69 -24.82
C ALA A 118 -1.88 6.91 -23.61
N MET A 119 -1.28 8.09 -23.48
CA MET A 119 -0.48 8.48 -22.32
C MET A 119 -1.32 8.49 -21.04
N ASN A 120 -2.51 9.09 -21.07
CA ASN A 120 -3.40 9.15 -19.91
C ASN A 120 -3.85 7.75 -19.46
N VAL A 121 -4.17 6.85 -20.39
CA VAL A 121 -4.48 5.44 -20.05
C VAL A 121 -3.28 4.75 -19.40
N ALA A 122 -2.07 4.98 -19.89
CA ALA A 122 -0.85 4.46 -19.27
C ALA A 122 -0.67 5.05 -17.86
N LEU A 123 -0.77 6.36 -17.72
CA LEU A 123 -0.68 7.07 -16.44
C LEU A 123 -1.63 6.48 -15.39
N ILE A 124 -2.93 6.37 -15.70
CA ILE A 124 -3.95 5.80 -14.78
C ILE A 124 -3.60 4.37 -14.38
N ARG A 125 -3.07 3.57 -15.32
CA ARG A 125 -2.67 2.19 -15.02
C ARG A 125 -1.48 2.15 -14.06
N GLU A 126 -0.50 3.03 -14.26
CA GLU A 126 0.69 3.13 -13.41
C GLU A 126 0.33 3.63 -12.00
N THR A 127 -0.49 4.68 -11.88
CA THR A 127 -0.96 5.21 -10.59
C THR A 127 -1.81 4.19 -9.83
N SER A 128 -2.73 3.51 -10.51
CA SER A 128 -3.53 2.44 -9.91
C SER A 128 -2.67 1.27 -9.38
N ARG A 129 -1.59 0.91 -10.10
CA ARG A 129 -0.63 -0.10 -9.60
C ARG A 129 0.07 0.36 -8.32
N MET A 130 0.41 1.65 -8.22
CA MET A 130 1.01 2.21 -7.01
C MET A 130 0.02 2.20 -5.83
N GLU A 131 -1.25 2.48 -6.07
CA GLU A 131 -2.28 2.47 -5.02
C GLU A 131 -2.73 1.07 -4.59
N ALA A 132 -2.50 0.05 -5.42
CA ALA A 132 -2.92 -1.32 -5.12
C ALA A 132 -2.43 -1.77 -3.74
N ARG A 133 -3.30 -2.45 -2.98
CA ARG A 133 -3.04 -2.93 -1.60
C ARG A 133 -2.94 -1.86 -0.51
N LEU A 134 -2.94 -0.56 -0.83
CA LEU A 134 -3.05 0.49 0.20
C LEU A 134 -4.39 0.43 0.93
N GLY A 135 -5.46 0.06 0.23
CA GLY A 135 -6.78 -0.16 0.84
C GLY A 135 -6.76 -1.17 1.98
N PHE A 136 -5.93 -2.22 1.89
CA PHE A 136 -5.77 -3.18 3.00
C PHE A 136 -5.18 -2.52 4.25
N LEU A 137 -4.16 -1.66 4.09
CA LEU A 137 -3.57 -0.93 5.21
C LEU A 137 -4.57 0.05 5.84
N ALA A 138 -5.37 0.73 5.00
CA ALA A 138 -6.43 1.62 5.48
C ALA A 138 -7.49 0.88 6.29
N THR A 139 -8.01 -0.24 5.76
CA THR A 139 -9.00 -1.07 6.45
C THR A 139 -8.42 -1.71 7.71
N THR A 140 -7.19 -2.20 7.68
CA THR A 140 -6.52 -2.76 8.85
C THR A 140 -6.34 -1.70 9.93
N GLY A 141 -5.91 -0.50 9.55
CA GLY A 141 -5.73 0.62 10.47
C GLY A 141 -7.02 1.07 11.14
N SER A 142 -8.15 1.05 10.44
CA SER A 142 -9.45 1.45 10.98
C SER A 142 -10.17 0.33 11.73
N ALA A 143 -10.11 -0.91 11.25
CA ALA A 143 -10.89 -2.02 11.81
C ALA A 143 -10.22 -2.73 12.99
N SER A 144 -8.88 -2.84 13.01
CA SER A 144 -8.16 -3.60 14.05
C SER A 144 -8.44 -3.14 15.49
N PRO A 145 -8.55 -1.83 15.81
CA PRO A 145 -8.91 -1.40 17.16
C PRO A 145 -10.30 -1.89 17.59
N PHE A 146 -11.27 -1.88 16.67
CA PHE A 146 -12.63 -2.34 16.96
C PHE A 146 -12.71 -3.86 17.11
N ILE A 147 -11.91 -4.60 16.33
CA ILE A 147 -11.78 -6.05 16.48
C ILE A 147 -11.16 -6.40 17.85
N GLY A 148 -10.14 -5.64 18.28
CA GLY A 148 -9.54 -5.79 19.61
C GLY A 148 -10.54 -5.47 20.73
N LEU A 149 -11.27 -4.35 20.62
CA LEU A 149 -12.32 -3.94 21.55
C LEU A 149 -13.42 -5.01 21.64
N PHE A 150 -13.82 -5.59 20.51
CA PHE A 150 -14.77 -6.70 20.48
C PHE A 150 -14.26 -7.91 21.27
N GLY A 151 -12.99 -8.28 21.11
CA GLY A 151 -12.34 -9.30 21.93
C GLY A 151 -12.42 -9.00 23.43
N THR A 152 -12.22 -7.74 23.82
CA THR A 152 -12.35 -7.31 25.21
C THR A 152 -13.77 -7.43 25.74
N ILE A 153 -14.77 -7.00 24.96
CA ILE A 153 -16.20 -7.09 25.34
C ILE A 153 -16.58 -8.55 25.60
N ILE A 154 -16.20 -9.46 24.71
CA ILE A 154 -16.48 -10.88 24.85
C ILE A 154 -15.74 -11.49 26.06
N GLY A 155 -14.46 -11.16 26.24
CA GLY A 155 -13.66 -11.68 27.35
C GLY A 155 -14.22 -11.24 28.72
N ILE A 156 -14.63 -9.98 28.84
CA ILE A 156 -15.27 -9.47 30.05
C ILE A 156 -16.65 -10.13 30.25
N MET A 157 -17.47 -10.23 29.20
CA MET A 157 -18.79 -10.87 29.27
C MET A 157 -18.70 -12.32 29.75
N THR A 158 -17.76 -13.10 29.21
CA THR A 158 -17.56 -14.50 29.57
C THR A 158 -17.01 -14.66 30.99
N SER A 159 -16.17 -13.71 31.44
CA SER A 159 -15.72 -13.63 32.83
C SER A 159 -16.88 -13.37 33.79
N PHE A 160 -17.83 -12.48 33.46
CA PHE A 160 -19.01 -12.26 34.30
C PHE A 160 -19.98 -13.46 34.31
N GLN A 161 -20.11 -14.17 33.19
CA GLN A 161 -20.91 -15.39 33.12
C GLN A 161 -20.33 -16.50 34.01
N SER A 162 -19.01 -16.63 34.11
CA SER A 162 -18.36 -17.62 34.98
C SER A 162 -18.55 -17.29 36.47
N ILE A 163 -18.54 -16.02 36.87
CA ILE A 163 -18.90 -15.58 38.23
C ILE A 163 -20.33 -16.01 38.56
N ALA A 164 -21.27 -15.72 37.66
CA ALA A 164 -22.69 -16.02 37.86
C ALA A 164 -22.93 -17.54 37.99
N ALA A 165 -22.25 -18.35 37.17
CA ALA A 165 -22.37 -19.81 37.20
C ALA A 165 -21.71 -20.44 38.44
N SER A 166 -20.50 -19.98 38.80
CA SER A 166 -19.73 -20.52 39.92
C SER A 166 -20.18 -20.01 41.30
N LYS A 167 -20.96 -18.91 41.35
CA LYS A 167 -21.31 -18.17 42.56
C LYS A 167 -20.10 -17.76 43.40
N ASN A 168 -18.92 -17.72 42.80
CA ASN A 168 -17.67 -17.36 43.43
C ASN A 168 -17.22 -15.98 42.94
N THR A 169 -17.17 -15.01 43.86
CA THR A 169 -16.80 -13.62 43.59
C THR A 169 -15.32 -13.35 43.84
N SER A 170 -14.50 -14.37 44.07
CA SER A 170 -13.05 -14.22 44.27
C SER A 170 -12.40 -13.62 43.02
N LEU A 171 -11.64 -12.53 43.20
CA LEU A 171 -10.93 -11.88 42.10
C LEU A 171 -9.99 -12.82 41.34
N SER A 172 -9.44 -13.82 42.05
CA SER A 172 -8.54 -14.83 41.48
C SER A 172 -9.16 -15.67 40.37
N THR A 173 -10.48 -15.88 40.34
CA THR A 173 -11.16 -16.71 39.33
C THR A 173 -11.47 -15.94 38.04
N VAL A 174 -11.43 -14.61 38.07
CA VAL A 174 -11.83 -13.73 36.96
C VAL A 174 -10.67 -12.93 36.39
N ALA A 175 -9.62 -12.73 37.17
CA ALA A 175 -8.43 -11.99 36.75
C ALA A 175 -7.82 -12.50 35.44
N PRO A 176 -7.72 -13.84 35.18
CA PRO A 176 -7.19 -14.34 33.91
C PRO A 176 -8.03 -13.91 32.69
N GLY A 177 -9.35 -14.09 32.74
CA GLY A 177 -10.25 -13.75 31.62
C GLY A 177 -10.28 -12.26 31.30
N ILE A 178 -10.14 -11.40 32.32
CA ILE A 178 -10.01 -9.95 32.12
C ILE A 178 -8.64 -9.60 31.50
N ALA A 179 -7.56 -10.25 31.94
CA ALA A 179 -6.23 -10.01 31.38
C ALA A 179 -6.15 -10.38 29.89
N GLU A 180 -6.73 -11.52 29.50
CA GLU A 180 -6.86 -11.96 28.11
C GLU A 180 -7.68 -10.99 27.26
N ALA A 181 -8.80 -10.51 27.82
CA ALA A 181 -9.66 -9.53 27.19
C ALA A 181 -8.89 -8.24 26.87
N LEU A 182 -8.08 -7.74 27.81
CA LEU A 182 -7.24 -6.55 27.62
C LEU A 182 -6.11 -6.80 26.61
N LEU A 183 -5.54 -8.01 26.58
CA LEU A 183 -4.52 -8.39 25.61
C LEU A 183 -5.04 -8.30 24.17
N ALA A 184 -6.29 -8.70 23.91
CA ALA A 184 -6.90 -8.59 22.58
C ALA A 184 -6.93 -7.14 22.06
N THR A 185 -7.27 -6.18 22.92
CA THR A 185 -7.22 -4.75 22.56
C THR A 185 -5.78 -4.27 22.32
N ALA A 186 -4.83 -4.69 23.16
CA ALA A 186 -3.43 -4.32 22.98
C ALA A 186 -2.87 -4.80 21.62
N ILE A 187 -3.18 -6.03 21.22
CA ILE A 187 -2.80 -6.58 19.91
C ILE A 187 -3.50 -5.82 18.77
N GLY A 188 -4.78 -5.46 18.96
CA GLY A 188 -5.54 -4.67 18.00
C GLY A 188 -4.90 -3.31 17.72
N LEU A 189 -4.47 -2.60 18.77
CA LEU A 189 -3.76 -1.33 18.67
C LEU A 189 -2.36 -1.49 18.05
N LEU A 190 -1.62 -2.53 18.46
CA LEU A 190 -0.29 -2.83 17.91
C LEU A 190 -0.35 -3.14 16.41
N THR A 191 -1.47 -3.71 15.93
CA THR A 191 -1.74 -3.96 14.51
C THR A 191 -2.16 -2.69 13.77
N ALA A 192 -3.01 -1.86 14.39
CA ALA A 192 -3.58 -0.66 13.80
C ALA A 192 -2.56 0.46 13.59
N ILE A 193 -1.74 0.75 14.60
CA ILE A 193 -0.84 1.92 14.59
C ILE A 193 0.16 1.85 13.41
N PRO A 194 0.91 0.75 13.19
CA PRO A 194 1.80 0.65 12.05
C PRO A 194 1.05 0.73 10.71
N ALA A 195 -0.15 0.13 10.62
CA ALA A 195 -0.96 0.14 9.41
C ALA A 195 -1.35 1.58 9.01
N VAL A 196 -1.83 2.40 9.96
CA VAL A 196 -2.21 3.80 9.72
C VAL A 196 -1.00 4.64 9.32
N VAL A 197 0.11 4.52 10.07
CA VAL A 197 1.34 5.27 9.79
C VAL A 197 1.88 4.93 8.39
N ALA A 198 1.95 3.64 8.06
CA ALA A 198 2.42 3.20 6.76
C ALA A 198 1.47 3.59 5.63
N TYR A 199 0.15 3.48 5.83
CA TYR A 199 -0.84 3.94 4.85
C TYR A 199 -0.64 5.43 4.52
N ASN A 200 -0.54 6.30 5.53
CA ASN A 200 -0.36 7.73 5.32
C ASN A 200 0.93 8.05 4.57
N LYS A 201 2.05 7.41 4.95
CA LYS A 201 3.34 7.61 4.27
C LYS A 201 3.29 7.10 2.82
N LEU A 202 2.84 5.86 2.61
CA LEU A 202 2.83 5.22 1.29
C LEU A 202 1.79 5.86 0.35
N SER A 203 0.66 6.33 0.87
CA SER A 203 -0.31 7.10 0.09
C SER A 203 0.30 8.44 -0.37
N SER A 204 0.96 9.17 0.53
CA SER A 204 1.68 10.39 0.16
C SER A 204 2.78 10.13 -0.87
N ASP A 205 3.53 9.04 -0.72
CA ASP A 205 4.59 8.67 -1.66
C ASP A 205 4.04 8.23 -3.03
N ALA A 206 2.89 7.54 -3.08
CA ALA A 206 2.20 7.20 -4.32
C ALA A 206 1.74 8.46 -5.06
N ASN A 207 1.13 9.41 -4.35
CA ASN A 207 0.66 10.67 -4.93
C ASN A 207 1.83 11.47 -5.52
N LYS A 208 2.96 11.57 -4.81
CA LYS A 208 4.16 12.25 -5.32
C LYS A 208 4.69 11.62 -6.60
N ILE A 209 4.71 10.29 -6.68
CA ILE A 209 5.11 9.57 -7.90
C ILE A 209 4.09 9.83 -9.02
N GLY A 210 2.79 9.77 -8.71
CA GLY A 210 1.71 10.08 -9.66
C GLY A 210 1.85 11.47 -10.28
N THR A 211 2.06 12.50 -9.45
CA THR A 211 2.30 13.88 -9.94
C THR A 211 3.56 13.98 -10.81
N GLN A 212 4.64 13.25 -10.49
CA GLN A 212 5.83 13.22 -11.35
C GLN A 212 5.53 12.60 -12.73
N LEU A 213 4.72 11.55 -12.76
CA LEU A 213 4.30 10.91 -14.02
C LEU A 213 3.36 11.81 -14.84
N GLU A 214 2.46 12.53 -14.18
CA GLU A 214 1.58 13.53 -14.80
C GLU A 214 2.38 14.66 -15.44
N ASN A 215 3.30 15.28 -14.69
CA ASN A 215 4.14 16.36 -15.19
C ASN A 215 4.93 15.93 -16.44
N PHE A 216 5.48 14.72 -16.42
CA PHE A 216 6.17 14.18 -17.58
C PHE A 216 5.23 13.95 -18.78
N ALA A 217 4.02 13.45 -18.56
CA ALA A 217 3.06 13.26 -19.64
C ALA A 217 2.68 14.60 -20.31
N ASP A 218 2.52 15.66 -19.52
CA ASP A 218 2.20 17.00 -19.99
C ASP A 218 3.39 17.62 -20.76
N GLU A 219 4.59 17.56 -20.20
CA GLU A 219 5.81 18.01 -20.89
C GLU A 219 6.02 17.26 -22.21
N PHE A 220 5.80 15.94 -22.20
CA PHE A 220 5.97 15.12 -23.38
C PHE A 220 4.89 15.38 -24.43
N SER A 221 3.64 15.64 -24.02
CA SER A 221 2.57 16.06 -24.92
C SER A 221 2.93 17.36 -25.64
N ALA A 222 3.45 18.36 -24.93
CA ALA A 222 3.89 19.62 -25.52
C ALA A 222 5.03 19.43 -26.55
N ILE A 223 6.01 18.57 -26.24
CA ILE A 223 7.10 18.23 -27.17
C ILE A 223 6.55 17.56 -28.44
N LEU A 224 5.65 16.59 -28.29
CA LEU A 224 5.06 15.88 -29.42
C LEU A 224 4.16 16.80 -30.27
N SER A 225 3.37 17.68 -29.64
CA SER A 225 2.57 18.70 -30.33
C SER A 225 3.43 19.54 -31.27
N ARG A 226 4.55 20.08 -30.76
CA ARG A 226 5.48 20.87 -31.57
C ARG A 226 6.05 20.08 -32.75
N GLN A 227 6.41 18.81 -32.54
CA GLN A 227 6.92 17.95 -33.60
C GLN A 227 5.86 17.59 -34.65
N ILE A 228 4.59 17.46 -34.26
CA ILE A 228 3.47 17.26 -35.19
C ILE A 228 3.34 18.49 -36.08
N ASP A 229 3.34 19.69 -35.49
CA ASP A 229 3.21 20.94 -36.23
C ASP A 229 4.35 21.12 -37.24
N GLU A 230 5.61 20.93 -36.82
CA GLU A 230 6.79 21.02 -37.70
C GLU A 230 6.72 20.04 -38.89
N ARG A 231 6.30 18.79 -38.65
CA ARG A 231 6.17 17.78 -39.72
C ARG A 231 5.01 18.04 -40.67
N THR A 232 3.93 18.62 -40.18
CA THR A 232 2.75 18.93 -41.01
C THR A 232 3.00 20.10 -41.94
N VAL A 233 3.71 21.13 -41.46
CA VAL A 233 4.21 22.22 -42.29
C VAL A 233 5.13 21.68 -43.40
N THR A 234 6.08 20.81 -43.04
CA THR A 234 7.03 20.22 -44.01
C THR A 234 6.35 19.33 -45.06
N SER A 235 5.25 18.64 -44.71
CA SER A 235 4.51 17.79 -45.65
C SER A 235 3.57 18.57 -46.59
N SER A 236 3.32 19.85 -46.30
CA SER A 236 2.45 20.73 -47.09
C SER A 236 3.20 21.66 -48.06
N ALA A 237 4.54 21.72 -47.94
CA ALA A 237 5.46 22.43 -48.84
C ALA A 237 6.00 21.50 -49.92
#